data_AF-A0A7C3QL62-F1
#
_entry.id   AF-A0A7C3QL62-F1
#
_cell.length_a   1.000
_cell.length_b   1.000
_cell.length_c   1.000
_cell.angle_alpha   90.00
_cell.angle_beta   90.00
_cell.angle_gamma   90.00
#
_symmetry.space_group_name_H-M   'P 1'
#
loop_
_entity.id
_entity.type
_entity.pdbx_description
1 polymer ?
#
loop_
_entity_poly.entity_id
_entity_poly.type
_entity_poly.pdbx_seq_one_letter_code
_entity_poly.pdbx_strand_id
1 'polypeptide(L)'
;MKNVRLKRAYFSAFHPIQDTPMENKPAVDPLREHRLYQASFLLRDYGFDLEDMPFTQQGNLPLPTDPKLAWAQVNLVEQPVEINRAEKRELLRVPGVGLKGAEAILQARRSGKLRDLSSLRKLGIIVARAAPFLLLDGRRPVNQLSMF
;
A
#
# COMPACT_ATOMS: atom_id res chain seq x y z
N MET A 1 -23.03 9.17 6.80
CA MET A 1 -22.34 9.67 5.59
C MET A 1 -23.03 9.08 4.37
N LYS A 2 -23.38 9.88 3.36
CA LYS A 2 -24.04 9.37 2.14
C LYS A 2 -23.06 8.47 1.38
N ASN A 3 -23.38 7.17 1.29
CA ASN A 3 -22.68 6.21 0.44
C ASN A 3 -23.01 6.53 -1.03
N VAL A 4 -22.32 7.53 -1.59
CA VAL A 4 -22.32 7.75 -3.04
C VAL A 4 -21.64 6.53 -3.65
N ARG A 5 -22.38 5.70 -4.41
CA ARG A 5 -21.84 4.53 -5.11
C ARG A 5 -20.96 4.96 -6.30
N LEU A 6 -19.89 5.69 -6.01
CA LEU A 6 -18.90 6.11 -7.00
C LEU A 6 -18.15 4.88 -7.51
N LYS A 7 -18.40 4.49 -8.77
CA LYS A 7 -17.67 3.38 -9.40
C LYS A 7 -16.18 3.68 -9.55
N ARG A 8 -15.82 4.93 -9.88
CA ARG A 8 -14.43 5.40 -10.07
C ARG A 8 -14.34 6.90 -9.87
N ALA A 9 -13.34 7.35 -9.12
CA ALA A 9 -12.92 8.73 -9.10
C ALA A 9 -11.81 8.93 -10.14
N TYR A 10 -11.85 10.06 -10.84
CA TYR A 10 -10.81 10.48 -11.77
C TYR A 10 -10.14 11.72 -11.19
N PHE A 11 -8.82 11.66 -11.12
CA PHE A 11 -7.97 12.77 -10.68
C PHE A 11 -7.21 13.27 -11.89
N SER A 12 -7.02 14.59 -11.95
CA SER A 12 -6.19 15.26 -12.94
C SER A 12 -5.35 16.31 -12.23
N ALA A 13 -4.04 16.27 -12.44
CA ALA A 13 -3.13 17.29 -11.95
C ALA A 13 -3.46 18.64 -12.59
N PHE A 14 -3.54 19.68 -11.76
CA PHE A 14 -3.72 21.04 -12.22
C PHE A 14 -2.51 21.51 -13.04
N HIS A 15 -2.79 22.01 -14.23
CA HIS A 15 -1.84 22.71 -15.09
C HIS A 15 -2.48 24.03 -15.52
N PRO A 16 -1.74 25.16 -15.49
CA PRO A 16 -2.27 26.42 -15.96
C PRO A 16 -2.54 26.37 -17.46
N ILE A 17 -3.63 27.00 -17.87
CA ILE A 17 -4.05 27.13 -19.27
C ILE A 17 -4.12 28.63 -19.57
N GLN A 18 -3.55 29.06 -20.69
CA GLN A 18 -3.59 30.45 -21.14
C GLN A 18 -5.04 30.95 -21.28
N ASP A 19 -5.26 32.24 -21.00
CA ASP A 19 -6.57 32.90 -21.08
C ASP A 19 -7.61 32.30 -20.10
N THR A 20 -7.15 31.75 -18.97
CA THR A 20 -8.03 31.28 -17.89
C THR A 20 -7.74 32.00 -16.57
N PRO A 21 -8.72 32.11 -15.65
CA PRO A 21 -8.50 32.76 -14.35
C PRO A 21 -7.36 32.16 -13.50
N MET A 22 -6.93 30.94 -13.81
CA MET A 22 -5.86 30.23 -13.11
C MET A 22 -4.55 30.16 -13.91
N GLU A 23 -4.43 30.88 -15.03
CA GLU A 23 -3.23 30.85 -15.89
C GLU A 23 -1.93 31.22 -15.13
N ASN A 24 -2.05 32.10 -14.13
CA ASN A 24 -0.92 32.58 -13.34
C ASN A 24 -0.67 31.75 -12.06
N LYS A 25 -1.35 30.60 -11.91
CA LYS A 25 -1.12 29.68 -10.79
C LYS A 25 -0.04 28.67 -11.14
N PRO A 26 0.79 28.24 -10.16
CA PRO A 26 1.76 27.20 -10.40
C PRO A 26 1.07 25.87 -10.72
N ALA A 27 1.62 25.12 -11.68
CA ALA A 27 1.23 23.73 -11.91
C ALA A 27 1.49 22.90 -10.65
N VAL A 28 0.65 21.89 -10.43
CA VAL A 28 0.88 20.94 -9.33
C VAL A 28 1.85 19.85 -9.77
N ASP A 29 2.60 19.29 -8.82
CA ASP A 29 3.45 18.12 -9.10
C ASP A 29 2.58 16.95 -9.63
N PRO A 30 2.86 16.40 -10.83
CA PRO A 30 2.12 15.29 -11.40
C PRO A 30 2.07 14.04 -10.50
N LEU A 31 3.06 13.83 -9.62
CA LEU A 31 3.05 12.75 -8.64
C LEU A 31 1.85 12.84 -7.69
N ARG A 32 1.32 14.04 -7.44
CA ARG A 32 0.12 14.21 -6.62
C ARG A 32 -1.07 13.44 -7.19
N GLU A 33 -1.28 13.50 -8.51
CA GLU A 33 -2.34 12.73 -9.18
C GLU A 33 -2.12 11.23 -8.96
N HIS A 34 -0.88 10.77 -9.13
CA HIS A 34 -0.52 9.37 -8.94
C HIS A 34 -0.78 8.89 -7.50
N ARG A 35 -0.49 9.72 -6.50
CA ARG A 35 -0.77 9.43 -5.08
C ARG A 35 -2.26 9.37 -4.79
N LEU A 36 -3.06 10.24 -5.39
CA LEU A 36 -4.53 10.22 -5.23
C LEU A 36 -5.14 8.95 -5.83
N TYR A 37 -4.66 8.49 -6.99
CA TYR A 37 -5.09 7.20 -7.53
C TYR A 37 -4.70 6.04 -6.61
N GLN A 38 -3.46 6.02 -6.09
CA GLN A 38 -3.03 4.99 -5.15
C GLN A 38 -3.90 4.97 -3.89
N ALA A 39 -4.18 6.12 -3.28
CA ALA A 39 -5.08 6.21 -2.12
C ALA A 39 -6.50 5.73 -2.46
N SER A 40 -7.04 6.10 -3.62
CA SER A 40 -8.35 5.63 -4.09
C SER A 40 -8.42 4.11 -4.23
N PHE A 41 -7.36 3.46 -4.72
CA PHE A 41 -7.25 2.00 -4.73
C PHE A 41 -7.26 1.40 -3.32
N LEU A 42 -6.55 2.01 -2.36
CA LEU A 42 -6.49 1.50 -0.99
C LEU A 42 -7.85 1.56 -0.30
N LEU A 43 -8.55 2.70 -0.44
CA LEU A 43 -9.88 2.90 0.13
C LEU A 43 -10.90 1.92 -0.46
N ARG A 44 -10.87 1.70 -1.78
CA ARG A 44 -11.87 0.86 -2.46
C ARG A 44 -11.60 -0.64 -2.32
N ASP A 45 -10.35 -1.05 -2.55
CA ASP A 45 -10.04 -2.47 -2.79
C ASP A 45 -9.24 -3.12 -1.65
N TYR A 46 -8.64 -2.33 -0.75
CA TYR A 46 -7.78 -2.82 0.34
C TYR A 46 -8.35 -2.62 1.75
N GLY A 47 -9.53 -1.99 1.87
CA GLY A 47 -10.20 -1.80 3.17
C GLY A 47 -9.45 -0.86 4.12
N PHE A 48 -8.73 0.09 3.54
CA PHE A 48 -8.20 1.26 4.26
C PHE A 48 -9.32 2.26 4.47
N ASP A 49 -9.25 2.97 5.58
CA ASP A 49 -10.14 4.08 5.91
C ASP A 49 -9.42 5.42 5.68
N LEU A 50 -10.15 6.54 5.75
CA LEU A 50 -9.55 7.87 5.53
C LEU A 50 -8.50 8.18 6.61
N GLU A 51 -8.73 7.70 7.82
CA GLU A 51 -7.86 7.82 8.99
C GLU A 51 -6.57 7.02 8.84
N ASP A 52 -6.54 6.02 7.96
CA ASP A 52 -5.32 5.29 7.60
C ASP A 52 -4.46 6.06 6.59
N MET A 53 -4.94 7.16 5.99
CA MET A 53 -4.16 7.86 4.97
C MET A 53 -3.02 8.66 5.62
N PRO A 54 -1.77 8.51 5.14
CA PRO A 54 -0.60 9.13 5.75
C PRO A 54 -0.47 10.60 5.36
N PHE A 55 -1.48 11.43 5.65
CA PHE A 55 -1.46 12.85 5.30
C PHE A 55 -0.33 13.59 6.02
N THR A 56 0.33 14.49 5.30
CA THR A 56 1.26 15.46 5.87
C THR A 56 0.50 16.50 6.70
N GLN A 57 1.21 17.33 7.46
CA GLN A 57 0.62 18.45 8.21
C GLN A 57 -0.14 19.43 7.31
N GLN A 58 0.20 19.52 6.01
CA GLN A 58 -0.52 20.34 5.04
C GLN A 58 -1.74 19.63 4.42
N GLY A 59 -2.12 18.44 4.91
CA GLY A 59 -3.27 17.68 4.41
C GLY A 59 -3.04 16.97 3.07
N ASN A 60 -1.79 16.84 2.62
CA ASN A 60 -1.46 16.20 1.34
C ASN A 60 -0.89 14.79 1.55
N LEU A 61 -0.98 13.94 0.52
CA LEU A 61 -0.25 12.67 0.54
C LEU A 61 1.25 12.92 0.30
N PRO A 62 2.16 12.14 0.91
CA PRO A 62 3.58 12.26 0.69
C PRO A 62 3.90 11.97 -0.78
N LEU A 63 4.59 12.90 -1.44
CA LEU A 63 5.03 12.71 -2.82
C LEU A 63 6.11 11.63 -2.99
N PRO A 64 7.14 11.48 -2.14
CA PRO A 64 8.22 10.54 -2.39
C PRO A 64 7.85 9.07 -2.12
N THR A 65 6.81 8.81 -1.32
CA THR A 65 6.49 7.46 -0.83
C THR A 65 5.05 7.10 -1.13
N ASP A 66 4.79 5.87 -1.60
CA ASP A 66 3.41 5.46 -1.84
C ASP A 66 2.62 5.34 -0.53
N PRO A 67 1.31 5.63 -0.53
CA PRO A 67 0.52 5.70 0.71
C PRO A 67 0.50 4.40 1.50
N LYS A 68 0.54 3.24 0.84
CA LYS A 68 0.52 1.93 1.52
C LYS A 68 1.83 1.69 2.26
N LEU A 69 2.96 1.98 1.60
CA LEU A 69 4.28 1.87 2.21
C LEU A 69 4.45 2.86 3.35
N ALA A 70 4.05 4.12 3.16
CA ALA A 70 4.13 5.15 4.20
C ALA A 70 3.31 4.74 5.44
N TRP A 71 2.09 4.22 5.26
CA TRP A 71 1.30 3.69 6.37
C TRP A 71 1.99 2.50 7.04
N ALA A 72 2.52 1.54 6.27
CA ALA A 72 3.17 0.34 6.82
C ALA A 72 4.47 0.65 7.58
N GLN A 73 5.22 1.68 7.15
CA GLN A 73 6.42 2.14 7.84
C GLN A 73 6.13 2.59 9.28
N VAL A 74 4.98 3.25 9.48
CA VAL A 74 4.56 3.73 10.80
C VAL A 74 3.94 2.59 11.63
N ASN A 75 3.15 1.72 11.00
CA ASN A 75 2.28 0.79 11.73
C ASN A 75 2.82 -0.65 11.84
N LEU A 76 3.64 -1.12 10.90
CA LEU A 76 4.02 -2.53 10.79
C LEU A 76 5.51 -2.82 11.03
N VAL A 77 6.39 -1.81 11.04
CA VAL A 77 7.83 -2.03 11.24
C VAL A 77 8.10 -2.60 12.64
N GLU A 78 7.46 -2.03 13.65
CA GLU A 78 7.56 -2.51 15.05
C GLU A 78 6.55 -3.61 15.36
N GLN A 79 5.48 -3.72 14.57
CA GLN A 79 4.42 -4.72 14.73
C GLN A 79 4.24 -5.52 13.43
N PRO A 80 5.23 -6.35 13.04
CA PRO A 80 5.17 -7.09 11.79
C PRO A 80 4.07 -8.14 11.81
N VAL A 81 3.49 -8.38 10.64
CA VAL A 81 2.34 -9.27 10.46
C VAL A 81 2.80 -10.72 10.38
N GLU A 82 2.32 -11.59 11.27
CA GLU A 82 2.59 -13.03 11.20
C GLU A 82 1.85 -13.67 10.03
N ILE A 83 2.59 -14.05 8.98
CA ILE A 83 2.02 -14.51 7.73
C ILE A 83 1.35 -15.86 7.83
N ASN A 84 1.38 -16.58 8.95
CA ASN A 84 0.62 -17.82 9.11
C ASN A 84 -0.69 -17.64 9.88
N ARG A 85 -0.87 -16.48 10.54
CA ARG A 85 -2.02 -16.20 11.41
C ARG A 85 -2.88 -15.04 10.93
N ALA A 86 -2.29 -14.09 10.22
CA ALA A 86 -2.95 -12.85 9.82
C ALA A 86 -4.18 -13.07 8.93
N GLU A 87 -5.26 -12.35 9.20
CA GLU A 87 -6.47 -12.31 8.40
C GLU A 87 -6.22 -11.69 7.01
N LYS A 88 -7.15 -11.90 6.06
CA LYS A 88 -7.04 -11.33 4.71
C LYS A 88 -6.79 -9.81 4.75
N ARG A 89 -7.52 -9.10 5.62
CA ARG A 89 -7.42 -7.63 5.76
C ARG A 89 -6.03 -7.20 6.23
N GLU A 90 -5.43 -7.92 7.17
CA GLU A 90 -4.08 -7.63 7.68
C GLU A 90 -3.02 -7.89 6.61
N LEU A 91 -3.14 -8.99 5.86
CA LEU A 91 -2.27 -9.28 4.72
C LEU A 91 -2.34 -8.19 3.64
N LEU A 92 -3.54 -7.66 3.38
CA LEU A 92 -3.74 -6.56 2.45
C LEU A 92 -3.09 -5.26 2.91
N ARG A 93 -2.74 -5.09 4.18
CA ARG A 93 -2.00 -3.92 4.66
C ARG A 93 -0.50 -4.01 4.39
N VAL A 94 0.04 -5.21 4.16
CA VAL A 94 1.48 -5.43 3.91
C VAL A 94 1.88 -4.97 2.50
N PRO A 95 2.88 -4.06 2.36
CA PRO A 95 3.42 -3.69 1.06
C PRO A 95 3.94 -4.90 0.27
N GLY A 96 3.68 -4.94 -1.03
CA GLY A 96 4.05 -6.09 -1.88
C GLY A 96 3.08 -7.28 -1.82
N VAL A 97 2.07 -7.26 -0.95
CA VAL A 97 0.94 -8.21 -0.94
C VAL A 97 -0.30 -7.53 -1.53
N GLY A 98 -0.77 -8.06 -2.66
CA GLY A 98 -2.05 -7.65 -3.29
C GLY A 98 -3.18 -8.64 -3.02
N LEU A 99 -4.37 -8.39 -3.56
CA LEU A 99 -5.55 -9.28 -3.42
C LEU A 99 -5.26 -10.75 -3.73
N LYS A 100 -4.69 -11.01 -4.91
CA LYS A 100 -4.30 -12.38 -5.33
C LYS A 100 -3.24 -12.98 -4.41
N GLY A 101 -2.27 -12.18 -3.96
CA GLY A 101 -1.21 -12.61 -3.05
C GLY A 101 -1.77 -12.98 -1.67
N ALA A 102 -2.67 -12.17 -1.13
CA ALA A 102 -3.35 -12.46 0.14
C ALA A 102 -4.17 -13.76 0.05
N GLU A 103 -4.90 -13.98 -1.04
CA GLU A 103 -5.63 -15.23 -1.28
C GLU A 103 -4.69 -16.43 -1.41
N ALA A 104 -3.59 -16.29 -2.16
CA ALA A 104 -2.59 -17.33 -2.32
C ALA A 104 -1.95 -17.73 -0.98
N ILE A 105 -1.65 -16.75 -0.11
CA ILE A 105 -1.17 -17.00 1.26
C ILE A 105 -2.19 -17.82 2.06
N LEU A 106 -3.46 -17.39 2.08
CA LEU A 106 -4.51 -18.05 2.85
C LEU A 106 -4.71 -19.50 2.39
N GLN A 107 -4.64 -19.76 1.09
CA GLN A 107 -4.71 -21.12 0.55
C GLN A 107 -3.46 -21.92 0.91
N ALA A 108 -2.26 -21.37 0.74
CA ALA A 108 -1.01 -22.08 0.99
C ALA A 108 -0.87 -22.54 2.45
N ARG A 109 -1.36 -21.74 3.42
CA ARG A 109 -1.35 -22.09 4.85
C ARG A 109 -2.12 -23.38 5.17
N ARG A 110 -3.10 -23.75 4.34
CA ARG A 110 -3.87 -24.99 4.52
C ARG A 110 -3.02 -26.23 4.27
N SER A 111 -2.01 -26.12 3.42
CA SER A 111 -1.09 -27.21 3.07
C SER A 111 0.16 -27.25 3.95
N GLY A 112 0.41 -26.21 4.76
CA GLY A 112 1.55 -26.14 5.65
C GLY A 112 1.94 -24.71 6.00
N LYS A 113 2.85 -24.54 6.95
CA LYS A 113 3.33 -23.22 7.37
C LYS A 113 4.31 -22.64 6.36
N LEU A 114 4.16 -21.35 6.06
CA LEU A 114 5.07 -20.53 5.27
C LEU A 114 6.23 -20.08 6.17
N ARG A 115 7.45 -20.55 5.87
CA ARG A 115 8.63 -20.32 6.71
C ARG A 115 9.77 -19.58 6.02
N ASP A 116 9.70 -19.45 4.70
CA ASP A 116 10.76 -18.87 3.91
C ASP A 116 10.22 -17.89 2.85
N LEU A 117 11.07 -16.93 2.48
CA LEU A 117 10.76 -15.93 1.48
C LEU A 117 10.60 -16.50 0.07
N SER A 118 11.22 -17.64 -0.24
CA SER A 118 11.11 -18.25 -1.57
C SER A 118 9.70 -18.77 -1.84
N SER A 119 9.06 -19.34 -0.81
CA SER A 119 7.65 -19.73 -0.82
C SER A 119 6.75 -18.54 -1.10
N LEU A 120 7.01 -17.40 -0.46
CA LEU A 120 6.26 -16.16 -0.72
C LEU A 120 6.41 -15.65 -2.16
N ARG A 121 7.63 -15.71 -2.72
CA ARG A 121 7.90 -15.34 -4.11
C ARG A 121 7.12 -16.21 -5.09
N LYS A 122 7.05 -17.53 -4.84
CA LYS A 122 6.24 -18.47 -5.65
C LYS A 122 4.74 -18.16 -5.62
N LEU A 123 4.26 -17.57 -4.53
CA LEU A 123 2.88 -17.07 -4.39
C LEU A 123 2.66 -15.69 -5.05
N GLY A 124 3.67 -15.13 -5.72
CA GLY A 124 3.58 -13.84 -6.41
C GLY A 124 3.72 -12.62 -5.48
N ILE A 125 4.23 -12.80 -4.26
CA ILE A 125 4.47 -11.68 -3.33
C ILE A 125 5.77 -10.99 -3.70
N ILE A 126 5.74 -9.64 -3.71
CA ILE A 126 6.94 -8.83 -3.90
C ILE A 126 7.73 -8.80 -2.58
N VAL A 127 8.53 -9.84 -2.37
CA VAL A 127 9.28 -10.08 -1.13
C VAL A 127 10.12 -8.88 -0.70
N ALA A 128 10.81 -8.21 -1.63
CA ALA A 128 11.65 -7.06 -1.31
C ALA A 128 10.87 -5.93 -0.60
N ARG A 129 9.58 -5.80 -0.89
CA ARG A 129 8.69 -4.84 -0.25
C ARG A 129 8.02 -5.39 1.00
N ALA A 130 7.74 -6.68 1.04
CA ALA A 130 6.96 -7.30 2.11
C ALA A 130 7.79 -7.73 3.32
N ALA A 131 9.03 -8.19 3.09
CA ALA A 131 9.90 -8.77 4.11
C ALA A 131 10.10 -7.90 5.36
N PRO A 132 10.24 -6.57 5.28
CA PRO A 132 10.38 -5.72 6.47
C PRO A 132 9.17 -5.73 7.41
N PHE A 133 7.99 -6.11 6.92
CA PHE A 133 6.70 -5.96 7.62
C PHE A 133 6.06 -7.31 7.98
N LEU A 134 6.81 -8.41 7.88
CA LEU A 134 6.29 -9.76 8.03
C LEU A 134 7.09 -10.57 9.05
N LEU A 135 6.40 -11.52 9.69
CA LEU A 135 7.00 -12.66 10.36
C LEU A 135 6.67 -13.94 9.60
N LEU A 136 7.61 -14.88 9.62
CA LEU A 136 7.49 -16.23 9.09
C LEU A 136 7.62 -17.22 10.26
N ASP A 137 6.49 -17.73 10.75
CA ASP A 137 6.43 -18.68 11.88
C ASP A 137 7.15 -18.12 13.13
N GLY A 138 6.88 -16.85 13.44
CA GLY A 138 7.40 -16.12 14.58
C GLY A 138 8.76 -15.44 14.37
N ARG A 139 9.35 -15.52 13.17
CA ARG A 139 10.70 -15.00 12.89
C ARG A 139 10.69 -13.94 11.81
N ARG A 140 11.46 -12.86 12.01
CA ARG A 140 11.74 -11.90 10.94
C ARG A 140 12.57 -12.62 9.86
N PRO A 141 12.18 -12.55 8.58
CA PRO A 141 12.98 -13.13 7.51
C PRO A 141 14.31 -12.39 7.40
N VAL A 142 15.40 -13.11 7.13
CA VAL A 142 16.68 -12.49 6.82
C VAL A 142 16.53 -11.78 5.48
N ASN A 143 16.39 -10.45 5.53
CA ASN A 143 16.36 -9.64 4.34
C ASN A 143 17.80 -9.25 4.03
N GLN A 144 18.35 -9.75 2.92
CA GLN A 144 19.52 -9.09 2.34
C GLN A 144 19.02 -7.74 1.84
N LEU A 145 19.18 -6.71 2.66
CA LEU A 145 19.03 -5.34 2.19
C LEU A 145 20.02 -5.19 1.05
N SER A 146 19.50 -5.14 -0.18
CA SER A 146 20.27 -4.65 -1.30
C SER A 146 20.57 -3.18 -0.98
N MET A 147 21.78 -2.93 -0.47
CA MET A 147 22.37 -1.61 -0.41
C MET A 147 22.38 -1.09 -1.84
N PHE A 148 21.46 -0.20 -2.17
CA PHE A 148 21.51 0.63 -3.37
C PHE A 148 21.71 2.06 -2.92
#